data_AF-A0A3P9NV43-F1
#
_entry.id   AF-A0A3P9NV43-F1
#
_cell.length_a   1.000
_cell.length_b   1.000
_cell.length_c   1.000
_cell.angle_alpha   90.00
_cell.angle_beta   90.00
_cell.angle_gamma   90.00
#
_symmetry.space_group_name_H-M   'P 1'
#
loop_
_entity.id
_entity.type
_entity.pdbx_description
1 polymer ?
#
loop_
_entity_poly.entity_id
_entity_poly.type
_entity_poly.pdbx_seq_one_letter_code
_entity_poly.pdbx_strand_id
1 'polypeptide(L)'
;IFLLIKTLGVYLGPNDCYVDDGESYRGNVSETDDGFECLYWNSHFILENGIDPFNSFEDDDGLGPHNFCRNPDGEPKPWCFFRRGLRLFWDYCDVNKSATDSL
;
A
#
# COMPACT_ATOMS: atom_id res chain seq x y z
N ILE A 1 -21.69 -1.65 18.79
CA ILE A 1 -21.64 -1.31 17.35
C ILE A 1 -20.25 -0.72 17.07
N PHE A 2 -19.24 -1.57 17.22
CA PHE A 2 -17.92 -1.38 16.64
C PHE A 2 -17.72 -2.70 15.92
N LEU A 3 -17.88 -2.71 14.60
CA LEU A 3 -17.69 -3.90 13.80
C LEU A 3 -16.19 -4.23 13.83
N LEU A 4 -15.77 -4.96 14.86
CA LEU A 4 -14.50 -5.68 14.93
C LEU A 4 -14.57 -6.91 14.01
N ILE A 5 -14.71 -6.67 12.70
CA ILE A 5 -14.62 -7.74 11.69
C ILE A 5 -13.83 -7.23 10.48
N LYS A 6 -12.52 -7.10 10.63
CA LYS A 6 -11.59 -7.45 9.54
C LYS A 6 -10.72 -8.58 10.07
N THR A 7 -11.17 -9.80 9.81
CA THR A 7 -10.49 -11.03 10.20
C THR A 7 -9.17 -11.18 9.46
N LEU A 8 -8.14 -11.58 10.23
CA LEU A 8 -6.80 -12.04 9.80
C LEU A 8 -5.79 -10.97 9.37
N GLY A 9 -5.31 -10.16 10.33
CA GLY A 9 -3.86 -9.90 10.40
C GLY A 9 -3.35 -8.46 10.47
N VAL A 10 -4.17 -7.42 10.33
CA VAL A 10 -3.64 -6.03 10.33
C VAL A 10 -4.34 -5.20 11.40
N TYR A 11 -3.65 -5.01 12.54
CA TYR A 11 -4.06 -4.04 13.55
C TYR A 11 -3.72 -2.64 13.03
N LEU A 12 -4.71 -1.94 12.48
CA LEU A 12 -4.64 -0.49 12.22
C LEU A 12 -4.44 0.23 13.56
N GLY A 13 -3.19 0.49 13.91
CA GLY A 13 -2.86 1.32 15.07
C GLY A 13 -3.41 2.74 14.85
N PRO A 14 -3.73 3.49 15.90
CA PRO A 14 -4.25 4.87 15.80
C PRO A 14 -3.30 5.86 15.08
N ASN A 15 -2.07 5.45 14.77
CA ASN A 15 -1.06 6.25 14.06
C ASN A 15 -0.74 5.70 12.65
N ASP A 16 -1.49 4.69 12.19
CA ASP A 16 -1.28 4.07 10.88
C ASP A 16 -2.11 4.79 9.80
N CYS A 17 -1.78 6.08 9.62
CA CYS A 17 -2.46 7.00 8.72
C CYS A 17 -1.46 7.79 7.88
N TYR A 18 -1.85 8.20 6.68
CA TYR A 18 -0.98 8.95 5.77
C TYR A 18 -1.30 10.45 5.79
N VAL A 19 -0.30 11.30 5.61
CA VAL A 19 -0.44 12.76 5.43
C VAL A 19 -0.29 13.12 3.96
N ASP A 20 -0.84 14.26 3.53
CA ASP A 20 -0.78 14.74 2.15
C ASP A 20 -1.22 13.68 1.12
N ASP A 21 -0.30 13.17 0.29
CA ASP A 21 -0.50 12.08 -0.67
C ASP A 21 0.03 10.72 -0.19
N GLY A 22 0.72 10.70 0.95
CA GLY A 22 1.27 9.51 1.57
C GLY A 22 2.60 9.04 0.99
N GLU A 23 3.35 9.88 0.26
CA GLU A 23 4.73 9.60 -0.13
C GLU A 23 5.60 9.20 1.09
N SER A 24 5.43 9.92 2.20
CA SER A 24 6.12 9.67 3.48
C SER A 24 5.52 8.54 4.33
N TYR A 25 4.46 7.87 3.86
CA TYR A 25 3.79 6.84 4.64
C TYR A 25 4.71 5.61 4.83
N ARG A 26 4.95 5.23 6.09
CA ARG A 26 5.79 4.07 6.47
C ARG A 26 5.07 3.11 7.43
N GLY A 27 3.74 3.11 7.38
CA GLY A 27 2.91 2.19 8.12
C GLY A 27 2.87 0.77 7.53
N ASN A 28 2.02 -0.08 8.11
CA ASN A 28 2.04 -1.52 7.89
C ASN A 28 0.77 -2.06 7.21
N VAL A 29 -0.10 -1.19 6.69
CA VAL A 29 -1.24 -1.63 5.89
C VAL A 29 -0.75 -2.35 4.64
N SER A 30 -1.36 -3.49 4.33
CA SER A 30 -1.02 -4.37 3.21
C SER A 30 -2.25 -4.92 2.50
N GLU A 31 -3.33 -4.14 2.46
CA GLU A 31 -4.61 -4.50 1.85
C GLU A 31 -5.14 -3.32 1.04
N THR A 32 -5.71 -3.60 -0.15
CA THR A 32 -6.39 -2.60 -0.98
C THR A 32 -7.71 -2.15 -0.35
N ASP A 33 -8.28 -1.03 -0.80
CA ASP A 33 -9.61 -0.55 -0.37
C ASP A 33 -10.69 -1.63 -0.59
N ASP A 34 -10.56 -2.42 -1.66
CA ASP A 34 -11.44 -3.54 -2.01
C ASP A 34 -11.14 -4.86 -1.27
N GLY A 35 -10.14 -4.89 -0.39
CA GLY A 35 -9.81 -6.07 0.42
C GLY A 35 -8.86 -7.06 -0.25
N PHE A 36 -8.12 -6.67 -1.30
CA PHE A 36 -7.10 -7.53 -1.91
C PHE A 36 -5.78 -7.44 -1.15
N GLU A 37 -5.17 -8.59 -0.87
CA GLU A 37 -3.87 -8.65 -0.24
C GLU A 37 -2.77 -8.13 -1.19
N CYS A 38 -1.95 -7.23 -0.67
CA CYS A 38 -0.81 -6.68 -1.39
C CYS A 38 0.28 -7.73 -1.63
N LEU A 39 0.90 -7.68 -2.80
CA LEU A 39 2.13 -8.38 -3.12
C LEU A 39 3.32 -7.66 -2.47
N TYR A 40 4.36 -8.44 -2.19
CA TYR A 40 5.65 -7.88 -1.78
C TYR A 40 6.25 -7.07 -2.93
N TRP A 41 6.88 -5.93 -2.62
CA TRP A 41 7.51 -5.08 -3.65
C TRP A 41 8.64 -5.79 -4.39
N ASN A 42 9.31 -6.74 -3.74
CA ASN A 42 10.32 -7.61 -4.36
C ASN A 42 9.76 -8.92 -4.93
N SER A 43 8.45 -9.00 -5.17
CA SER A 43 7.83 -10.21 -5.74
C SER A 43 8.31 -10.46 -7.16
N HIS A 44 8.81 -11.68 -7.41
CA HIS A 44 9.18 -12.13 -8.76
C HIS A 44 8.01 -12.03 -9.75
N PHE A 45 6.76 -12.17 -9.27
CA PHE A 45 5.59 -12.03 -10.12
C PHE A 45 5.45 -10.62 -10.70
N ILE A 46 5.85 -9.57 -9.98
CA ILE A 46 5.82 -8.19 -10.48
C ILE A 46 6.85 -8.04 -11.60
N LEU A 47 8.07 -8.54 -11.38
CA LEU A 47 9.16 -8.56 -12.37
C LEU A 47 8.79 -9.35 -13.63
N GLU A 48 8.19 -10.53 -13.50
CA GLU A 48 7.71 -11.34 -14.63
C GLU A 48 6.63 -10.63 -15.48
N ASN A 49 5.88 -9.72 -14.87
CA ASN A 49 4.88 -8.89 -15.56
C ASN A 49 5.48 -7.57 -16.11
N GLY A 50 6.80 -7.42 -16.06
CA GLY A 50 7.54 -6.34 -16.74
C GLY A 50 7.70 -5.05 -15.93
N ILE A 51 7.46 -5.09 -14.62
CA ILE A 51 7.64 -3.93 -13.72
C ILE A 51 8.77 -4.25 -12.75
N ASP A 52 9.74 -3.35 -12.63
CA ASP A 52 10.78 -3.40 -11.58
C ASP A 52 10.58 -2.22 -10.61
N PRO A 53 9.90 -2.44 -9.47
CA PRO A 53 9.59 -1.35 -8.54
C PRO A 53 10.81 -0.58 -8.04
N PHE A 54 12.00 -1.21 -7.98
CA PHE A 54 13.21 -0.57 -7.47
C PHE A 54 13.97 0.26 -8.52
N ASN A 55 13.54 0.23 -9.77
CA ASN A 55 14.13 1.01 -10.88
C ASN A 55 13.10 1.85 -11.65
N SER A 56 11.81 1.68 -11.38
CA SER A 56 10.73 2.31 -12.15
C SER A 56 10.21 3.61 -11.53
N PHE A 57 10.53 3.89 -10.26
CA PHE A 57 9.97 5.02 -9.51
C PHE A 57 11.06 6.01 -9.08
N GLU A 58 10.68 7.28 -8.90
CA GLU A 58 11.61 8.36 -8.55
C GLU A 58 12.09 8.25 -7.09
N ASP A 59 11.24 7.72 -6.21
CA ASP A 59 11.55 7.43 -4.81
C ASP A 59 11.38 5.92 -4.53
N ASP A 60 12.49 5.22 -4.26
CA ASP A 60 12.46 3.84 -3.77
C ASP A 60 12.51 3.75 -2.23
N ASP A 61 12.57 4.89 -1.53
CA ASP A 61 12.61 4.91 -0.08
C ASP A 61 11.35 4.26 0.49
N GLY A 62 11.55 3.17 1.24
CA GLY A 62 10.47 2.44 1.86
C GLY A 62 9.82 1.36 1.00
N LEU A 63 10.29 1.11 -0.23
CA LEU A 63 10.07 -0.16 -0.91
C LEU A 63 11.04 -1.22 -0.36
N GLY A 64 10.65 -2.50 -0.36
CA GLY A 64 11.51 -3.53 0.20
C GLY A 64 10.91 -4.93 0.25
N PRO A 65 11.52 -5.85 1.03
CA PRO A 65 11.00 -7.20 1.24
C PRO A 65 9.79 -7.23 2.19
N HIS A 66 8.78 -6.42 1.89
CA HIS A 66 7.47 -6.37 2.54
C HIS A 66 6.39 -6.03 1.51
N ASN A 67 5.12 -6.19 1.90
CA ASN A 67 3.95 -5.88 1.08
C ASN A 67 3.15 -4.67 1.59
N PHE A 68 3.76 -3.83 2.42
CA PHE A 68 3.11 -2.61 2.90
C PHE A 68 2.89 -1.58 1.80
N CYS A 69 1.78 -0.88 1.88
CA CYS A 69 1.37 0.15 0.93
C CYS A 69 2.33 1.34 0.93
N ARG A 70 2.64 1.85 -0.25
CA ARG A 70 3.58 2.96 -0.46
C ARG A 70 3.08 3.84 -1.60
N ASN A 71 3.66 5.01 -1.72
CA ASN A 71 3.38 5.93 -2.82
C ASN A 71 4.70 6.44 -3.40
N PRO A 72 5.38 5.64 -4.25
CA PRO A 72 6.70 5.96 -4.77
C PRO A 72 6.66 6.88 -6.02
N ASP A 73 5.47 7.18 -6.54
CA ASP A 73 5.26 7.80 -7.85
C ASP A 73 4.32 9.01 -7.85
N GLY A 74 3.98 9.54 -6.67
CA GLY A 74 3.18 10.78 -6.52
C GLY A 74 1.69 10.59 -6.79
N GLU A 75 1.19 9.36 -6.66
CA GLU A 75 -0.23 9.07 -6.68
C GLU A 75 -0.98 9.75 -5.53
N PRO A 76 -2.31 9.93 -5.56
CA PRO A 76 -3.03 10.66 -4.51
C PRO A 76 -3.07 10.00 -3.12
N LYS A 77 -2.67 8.72 -3.01
CA LYS A 77 -2.80 7.87 -1.82
C LYS A 77 -1.84 6.68 -1.91
N PRO A 78 -1.37 6.10 -0.76
CA PRO A 78 -0.64 4.85 -0.77
C PRO A 78 -1.39 3.73 -1.48
N TRP A 79 -0.65 2.97 -2.29
CA TRP A 79 -1.15 1.89 -3.11
C TRP A 79 -0.23 0.68 -3.03
N CYS A 80 -0.66 -0.43 -3.62
CA CYS A 80 0.18 -1.61 -3.78
C CYS A 80 -0.21 -2.43 -5.02
N PHE A 81 0.69 -3.32 -5.43
CA PHE A 81 0.35 -4.35 -6.40
C PHE A 81 -0.43 -5.49 -5.74
N PHE A 82 -1.38 -6.08 -6.45
CA PHE A 82 -2.07 -7.30 -6.05
C PHE A 82 -2.25 -8.23 -7.24
N ARG A 83 -2.53 -9.51 -6.96
CA ARG A 83 -2.73 -10.53 -7.99
C ARG A 83 -4.18 -11.01 -8.00
N ARG A 84 -4.80 -11.04 -9.18
CA ARG A 84 -6.10 -11.68 -9.39
C ARG A 84 -6.00 -12.70 -10.52
N GLY A 85 -5.96 -13.98 -10.15
CA GLY A 85 -5.71 -15.07 -11.09
C GLY A 85 -4.28 -15.04 -11.64
N LEU A 86 -4.11 -14.91 -12.95
CA LEU A 86 -2.80 -14.84 -13.61
C LEU A 86 -2.38 -13.41 -14.00
N ARG A 87 -3.12 -12.40 -13.53
CA ARG A 87 -2.89 -11.00 -13.90
C ARG A 87 -2.43 -10.18 -12.70
N LEU A 88 -1.48 -9.30 -12.96
CA LEU A 88 -1.03 -8.26 -12.05
C LEU A 88 -1.95 -7.05 -12.15
N PHE A 89 -2.32 -6.49 -11.01
CA PHE A 89 -3.07 -5.25 -10.88
C PHE A 89 -2.42 -4.40 -9.78
N TRP A 90 -2.83 -3.14 -9.69
CA TRP A 90 -2.53 -2.25 -8.57
C TRP A 90 -3.83 -1.55 -8.16
N ASP A 91 -3.93 -1.16 -6.90
CA ASP A 91 -5.04 -0.35 -6.39
C ASP A 91 -4.62 0.41 -5.12
N TYR A 92 -5.41 1.42 -4.75
CA TYR A 92 -5.22 2.16 -3.52
C TYR A 92 -5.47 1.27 -2.29
N CYS A 93 -4.76 1.57 -1.23
CA CYS A 93 -4.80 0.80 0.01
C CYS A 93 -5.81 1.31 1.03
N ASP A 94 -6.29 0.46 1.93
CA ASP A 94 -7.16 0.86 3.06
C ASP A 94 -6.36 1.57 4.17
N VAL A 95 -5.70 2.67 3.81
CA VAL A 95 -4.99 3.58 4.73
C VAL A 95 -5.84 4.83 4.93
N ASN A 96 -6.10 5.18 6.18
CA ASN A 96 -6.81 6.41 6.50
C ASN A 96 -5.92 7.63 6.29
N LYS A 97 -6.47 8.71 5.72
CA LYS A 97 -5.80 10.00 5.69
C LYS A 97 -5.84 10.61 7.09
N SER A 98 -4.69 11.03 7.60
CA SER A 98 -4.59 11.82 8.83
C SER A 98 -5.46 13.06 8.66
N ALA A 99 -6.27 13.37 9.67
CA ALA A 99 -6.87 14.69 9.77
C ALA A 99 -5.73 15.69 10.00
N THR A 100 -5.21 16.30 8.93
CA THR A 100 -4.57 17.60 9.07
C THR A 100 -5.63 18.51 9.65
N ASP A 101 -5.37 19.10 10.82
CA ASP A 101 -6.20 20.18 11.36
C ASP A 101 -6.47 21.13 10.19
N SER A 102 -7.72 21.15 9.73
CA SER A 102 -8.17 22.03 8.68
C SER A 102 -8.21 23.42 9.29
N LEU A 103 -7.05 24.09 9.30
CA LEU A 103 -6.93 25.52 9.63
C LEU A 103 -7.14 26.34 8.35
#